data_AF-A0A643EVI5-F1
#
_entry.id   AF-A0A643EVI5-F1
#
_cell.length_a   1.000
_cell.length_b   1.000
_cell.length_c   1.000
_cell.angle_alpha   90.00
_cell.angle_beta   90.00
_cell.angle_gamma   90.00
#
_symmetry.space_group_name_H-M   'P 1'
#
loop_
_entity.id
_entity.type
_entity.pdbx_description
1 polymer ?
#
loop_
_entity_poly.entity_id
_entity_poly.type
_entity_poly.pdbx_seq_one_letter_code
_entity_poly.pdbx_strand_id
1 'polypeptide(L)'
;MRSTMMAAMVLATTGTATAAEKPIDTYYARLSERDHYSSSGQRLTKVAGIVRQDRANVHQFGKVDAEDEKDKFFSSKDNRAKLENMLANVRISPIDQATIINATPLIFVEVYPTYVVITMK
;
A
#
# COMPACT_ATOMS: atom_id res chain seq x y z
N MET A 1 -20.95 4.40 66.41
CA MET A 1 -21.84 4.18 65.24
C MET A 1 -21.17 4.89 64.07
N ARG A 2 -20.31 4.23 63.29
CA ARG A 2 -20.63 3.59 62.00
C ARG A 2 -21.65 4.38 61.18
N SER A 3 -21.19 5.14 60.19
CA SER A 3 -21.59 4.93 58.79
C SER A 3 -20.76 5.82 57.85
N THR A 4 -20.08 5.13 56.95
CA THR A 4 -19.18 5.56 55.87
C THR A 4 -19.91 6.32 54.76
N MET A 5 -19.29 7.40 54.27
CA MET A 5 -19.61 8.05 52.99
C MET A 5 -19.49 7.04 51.83
N MET A 6 -20.54 6.91 51.00
CA MET A 6 -20.46 6.31 49.68
C MET A 6 -20.13 7.40 48.66
N ALA A 7 -18.91 7.37 48.10
CA ALA A 7 -18.56 8.12 46.90
C ALA A 7 -18.73 7.19 45.69
N ALA A 8 -19.72 7.48 44.84
CA ALA A 8 -19.89 6.79 43.57
C ALA A 8 -18.86 7.30 42.56
N MET A 9 -17.86 6.47 42.26
CA MET A 9 -16.85 6.75 41.24
C MET A 9 -17.41 6.29 39.89
N VAL A 10 -17.94 7.23 39.10
CA VAL A 10 -18.31 6.97 37.69
C VAL A 10 -17.02 6.98 36.88
N LEU A 11 -16.54 5.79 36.51
CA LEU A 11 -15.43 5.63 35.59
C LEU A 11 -15.96 5.77 34.15
N ALA A 12 -15.96 6.99 33.63
CA ALA A 12 -16.24 7.25 32.22
C ALA A 12 -15.04 6.78 31.39
N THR A 13 -15.10 5.56 30.86
CA THR A 13 -14.13 5.08 29.85
C THR A 13 -14.45 5.76 28.53
N THR A 14 -13.82 6.89 28.24
CA THR A 14 -13.80 7.47 26.90
C THR A 14 -12.97 6.58 25.99
N GLY A 15 -13.63 5.67 25.28
CA GLY A 15 -13.01 4.95 24.18
C GLY A 15 -12.66 5.94 23.08
N THR A 16 -11.38 6.26 22.90
CA THR A 16 -10.92 6.92 21.68
C THR A 16 -11.03 5.92 20.55
N ALA A 17 -12.12 5.96 19.78
CA ALA A 17 -12.11 5.37 18.46
C ALA A 17 -11.05 6.14 17.66
N THR A 18 -9.87 5.56 17.46
CA THR A 18 -8.90 6.08 16.49
C THR A 18 -9.59 6.03 15.14
N ALA A 19 -9.95 7.20 14.59
CA ALA A 19 -10.43 7.29 13.22
C ALA A 19 -9.37 6.65 12.32
N ALA A 20 -9.75 5.62 11.57
CA ALA A 20 -8.85 4.99 10.61
C ALA A 20 -8.37 6.09 9.64
N GLU A 21 -7.05 6.20 9.47
CA GLU A 21 -6.47 7.10 8.49
C GLU A 21 -7.08 6.79 7.12
N LYS A 22 -7.41 7.82 6.33
CA LYS A 22 -7.92 7.64 4.96
C LYS A 22 -6.74 7.67 3.99
N PRO A 23 -6.75 6.84 2.94
CA PRO A 23 -5.72 6.92 1.92
C PRO A 23 -5.77 8.28 1.22
N ILE A 24 -4.58 8.80 0.89
CA ILE A 24 -4.41 10.03 0.12
C ILE A 24 -4.57 9.79 -1.38
N ASP A 25 -4.45 8.54 -1.82
CA ASP A 25 -4.67 8.11 -3.19
C ASP A 25 -5.00 6.61 -3.24
N THR A 26 -5.65 6.16 -4.30
CA THR A 26 -5.98 4.74 -4.49
C THR A 26 -5.95 4.39 -5.97
N TYR A 27 -5.59 3.16 -6.31
CA TYR A 27 -5.64 2.70 -7.70
C TYR A 27 -5.70 1.17 -7.83
N TYR A 28 -6.23 0.71 -8.95
CA TYR A 28 -6.03 -0.65 -9.43
C TYR A 28 -4.77 -0.75 -10.30
N ALA A 29 -4.07 -1.88 -10.20
CA ALA A 29 -2.90 -2.18 -11.03
C ALA A 29 -2.87 -3.64 -11.43
N ARG A 30 -2.72 -3.91 -12.73
CA ARG A 30 -2.37 -5.23 -13.23
C ARG A 30 -0.86 -5.32 -13.22
N LEU A 31 -0.29 -6.19 -12.38
CA LEU A 31 1.14 -6.42 -12.40
C LEU A 31 1.49 -7.41 -13.52
N SER A 32 1.66 -6.93 -14.75
CA SER A 32 1.97 -7.80 -15.88
C SER A 32 3.43 -8.29 -15.84
N GLU A 33 3.77 -9.20 -16.76
CA GLU A 33 5.15 -9.70 -16.88
C GLU A 33 6.16 -8.57 -17.09
N ARG A 34 5.73 -7.46 -17.69
CA ARG A 34 6.60 -6.31 -17.99
C ARG A 34 7.03 -5.54 -16.74
N ASP A 35 6.28 -5.66 -15.65
CA ASP A 35 6.59 -5.00 -14.38
C ASP A 35 7.59 -5.79 -13.55
N HIS A 36 7.88 -7.03 -13.97
CA HIS A 36 8.84 -7.91 -13.31
C HIS A 36 10.28 -7.68 -13.78
N TYR A 37 10.53 -6.68 -14.62
CA TYR A 37 11.85 -6.37 -15.14
C TYR A 37 12.16 -4.88 -15.02
N SER A 38 13.35 -4.56 -14.52
CA SER A 38 13.86 -3.20 -14.52
C SER A 38 14.01 -2.65 -15.94
N SER A 39 14.25 -1.35 -16.07
CA SER A 39 14.61 -0.73 -17.34
C SER A 39 15.90 -1.29 -17.97
N SER A 40 16.76 -1.96 -17.19
CA SER A 40 17.96 -2.67 -17.67
C SER A 40 17.72 -4.14 -18.00
N GLY A 41 16.47 -4.63 -17.90
CA GLY A 41 16.11 -6.02 -18.17
C GLY A 41 16.40 -7.00 -17.04
N GLN A 42 16.79 -6.51 -15.86
CA GLN A 42 17.02 -7.39 -14.70
C GLN A 42 15.69 -7.78 -14.07
N ARG A 43 15.51 -9.08 -13.79
CA ARG A 43 14.32 -9.58 -13.09
C ARG A 43 14.24 -9.02 -11.67
N LEU A 44 13.09 -8.45 -11.34
CA LEU A 44 12.78 -7.91 -10.02
C LEU A 44 12.24 -9.03 -9.14
N THR A 45 12.75 -9.11 -7.91
CA THR A 45 12.41 -10.18 -6.95
C THR A 45 11.77 -9.64 -5.67
N LYS A 46 11.49 -8.33 -5.64
CA LYS A 46 10.88 -7.63 -4.51
C LYS A 46 9.60 -6.96 -4.98
N VAL A 47 8.53 -7.10 -4.20
CA VAL A 47 7.23 -6.43 -4.42
C VAL A 47 7.40 -4.95 -4.71
N ALA A 48 8.23 -4.26 -3.91
CA ALA A 48 8.51 -2.84 -4.10
C ALA A 48 9.14 -2.49 -5.45
N GLY A 49 10.03 -3.34 -5.96
CA GLY A 49 10.58 -3.15 -7.29
C GLY A 49 9.50 -3.26 -8.36
N ILE A 50 8.65 -4.29 -8.25
CA ILE A 50 7.61 -4.60 -9.23
C ILE A 50 6.56 -3.48 -9.28
N VAL A 51 6.00 -3.09 -8.13
CA VAL A 51 5.02 -1.99 -8.04
C VAL A 51 5.62 -0.66 -8.52
N ARG A 52 6.90 -0.41 -8.21
CA ARG A 52 7.60 0.79 -8.70
C ARG A 52 7.79 0.78 -10.22
N GLN A 53 8.11 -0.37 -10.79
CA GLN A 53 8.29 -0.53 -12.23
C GLN A 53 6.96 -0.36 -12.98
N ASP A 54 5.89 -0.92 -12.44
CA ASP A 54 4.51 -0.71 -12.90
C ASP A 54 4.14 0.78 -12.89
N ARG A 55 4.32 1.49 -11.77
CA ARG A 55 4.05 2.95 -11.73
C ARG A 55 4.95 3.75 -12.68
N ALA A 56 6.17 3.28 -12.96
CA ALA A 56 7.00 3.90 -13.99
C ALA A 56 6.48 3.60 -15.40
N ASN A 57 5.97 2.40 -15.66
CA ASN A 57 5.33 2.02 -16.91
C ASN A 57 4.11 2.90 -17.18
N VAL A 58 3.24 3.10 -16.19
CA VAL A 58 2.04 3.95 -16.30
C VAL A 58 2.40 5.43 -16.55
N HIS A 59 3.26 6.02 -15.71
CA HIS A 59 3.44 7.48 -15.68
C HIS A 59 4.62 8.01 -16.51
N GLN A 60 5.61 7.17 -16.82
CA GLN A 60 6.83 7.60 -17.50
C GLN A 60 6.97 6.98 -18.90
N PHE A 61 6.61 5.71 -19.06
CA PHE A 61 6.85 4.99 -20.31
C PHE A 61 5.60 4.82 -21.18
N GLY A 62 4.41 5.26 -20.73
CA GLY A 62 3.15 5.17 -21.48
C GLY A 62 2.72 3.73 -21.76
N LYS A 63 3.08 2.83 -20.85
CA LYS A 63 3.17 1.39 -21.04
C LYS A 63 2.12 0.70 -20.15
N VAL A 64 0.89 1.20 -20.23
CA VAL A 64 -0.24 0.93 -19.32
C VAL A 64 -0.90 -0.41 -19.65
N ASP A 65 -1.21 -1.22 -18.64
CA ASP A 65 -1.97 -2.46 -18.77
C ASP A 65 -3.49 -2.21 -18.67
N ALA A 66 -4.31 -3.16 -19.11
CA ALA A 66 -5.74 -2.92 -19.37
C ALA A 66 -6.54 -2.50 -18.12
N GLU A 67 -6.20 -3.05 -16.96
CA GLU A 67 -6.87 -2.77 -15.68
C GLU A 67 -6.16 -1.71 -14.83
N ASP A 68 -5.13 -1.05 -15.38
CA ASP A 68 -4.40 -0.02 -14.65
C ASP A 68 -5.21 1.28 -14.54
N GLU A 69 -5.26 1.79 -13.33
CA GLU A 69 -5.72 3.14 -13.04
C GLU A 69 -4.55 4.10 -12.84
N LYS A 70 -4.77 5.35 -13.23
CA LYS A 70 -3.84 6.44 -12.93
C LYS A 70 -4.05 6.91 -11.50
N ASP A 71 -2.94 7.10 -10.82
CA ASP A 71 -2.86 7.76 -9.51
C ASP A 71 -2.14 9.11 -9.62
N LYS A 72 -2.41 10.01 -8.68
CA LYS A 72 -1.77 11.34 -8.62
C LYS A 72 -0.45 11.28 -7.88
N PHE A 73 -0.35 10.48 -6.81
CA PHE A 73 0.80 10.45 -5.93
C PHE A 73 2.10 9.98 -6.63
N PHE A 74 2.05 8.86 -7.35
CA PHE A 74 3.17 8.26 -8.07
C PHE A 74 3.35 8.79 -9.49
N SER A 75 2.59 9.80 -9.92
CA SER A 75 2.92 10.58 -11.12
C SER A 75 4.30 11.26 -11.00
N SER A 76 4.67 11.67 -9.77
CA SER A 76 6.00 12.20 -9.47
C SER A 76 7.07 11.12 -9.36
N LYS A 77 8.19 11.31 -10.06
CA LYS A 77 9.35 10.41 -10.00
C LYS A 77 9.92 10.30 -8.58
N ASP A 78 9.91 11.39 -7.81
CA ASP A 78 10.43 11.40 -6.44
C ASP A 78 9.54 10.60 -5.50
N ASN A 79 8.22 10.63 -5.71
CA ASN A 79 7.31 9.78 -4.93
C ASN A 79 7.46 8.30 -5.29
N ARG A 80 7.71 7.95 -6.56
CA ARG A 80 8.06 6.57 -6.94
C ARG A 80 9.34 6.08 -6.27
N ALA A 81 10.32 6.95 -6.02
CA ALA A 81 11.54 6.58 -5.31
C ALA A 81 11.29 6.24 -3.82
N LYS A 82 10.18 6.73 -3.24
CA LYS A 82 9.81 6.43 -1.84
C LYS A 82 9.18 5.05 -1.66
N LEU A 83 8.72 4.40 -2.73
CA LEU A 83 8.00 3.11 -2.66
C LEU A 83 8.77 2.04 -1.89
N GLU A 84 10.08 1.95 -2.05
CA GLU A 84 10.89 0.96 -1.31
C GLU A 84 10.79 1.16 0.21
N ASN A 85 10.82 2.41 0.68
CA ASN A 85 10.65 2.74 2.10
C ASN A 85 9.19 2.58 2.56
N MET A 86 8.23 2.92 1.70
CA MET A 86 6.81 2.77 2.00
C MET A 86 6.41 1.29 2.13
N LEU A 87 6.95 0.43 1.25
CA LEU A 87 6.69 -1.01 1.24
C LEU A 87 7.46 -1.79 2.30
N ALA A 88 8.58 -1.24 2.80
CA ALA A 88 9.28 -1.82 3.95
C ALA A 88 8.38 -1.94 5.20
N ASN A 89 7.32 -1.13 5.28
CA ASN A 89 6.35 -1.12 6.38
C ASN A 89 5.05 -1.88 6.07
N VAL A 90 4.96 -2.57 4.92
CA VAL A 90 3.71 -3.19 4.48
C VAL A 90 3.57 -4.60 4.99
N ARG A 91 2.44 -4.85 5.65
CA ARG A 91 2.04 -6.18 6.12
C ARG A 91 1.33 -6.92 4.99
N ILE A 92 2.10 -7.50 4.08
CA ILE A 92 1.62 -8.43 3.06
C ILE A 92 1.81 -9.87 3.57
N SER A 93 0.87 -10.77 3.25
CA SER A 93 1.02 -12.19 3.58
C SER A 93 2.13 -12.83 2.72
N PRO A 94 2.86 -13.86 3.21
CA PRO A 94 3.89 -14.53 2.40
C PRO A 94 3.35 -15.11 1.08
N ILE A 95 2.07 -15.51 1.06
CA ILE A 95 1.40 -16.03 -0.13
C ILE A 95 1.19 -14.90 -1.15
N ASP A 96 0.63 -13.76 -0.72
CA ASP A 96 0.41 -12.62 -1.62
C ASP A 96 1.74 -12.05 -2.14
N GLN A 97 2.78 -12.02 -1.29
CA GLN A 97 4.12 -11.66 -1.72
C GLN A 97 4.64 -12.59 -2.83
N ALA A 98 4.50 -13.91 -2.64
CA ALA A 98 4.91 -14.88 -3.65
C ALA A 98 4.07 -14.75 -4.94
N THR A 99 2.77 -14.48 -4.84
CA THR A 99 1.89 -14.23 -5.98
C THR A 99 2.33 -12.99 -6.76
N ILE A 100 2.60 -11.88 -6.07
CA ILE A 100 3.10 -10.65 -6.72
C ILE A 100 4.45 -10.88 -7.41
N ILE A 101 5.34 -11.71 -6.86
CA ILE A 101 6.69 -11.93 -7.42
C ILE A 101 6.69 -12.92 -8.60
N ASN A 102 5.76 -13.87 -8.60
CA ASN A 102 5.81 -15.03 -9.51
C ASN A 102 4.63 -15.15 -10.47
N ALA A 103 3.61 -14.30 -10.33
CA ALA A 103 2.42 -14.31 -11.18
C ALA A 103 2.06 -12.89 -11.61
N THR A 104 0.90 -12.73 -12.23
CA THR A 104 0.44 -11.43 -12.76
C THR A 104 -0.87 -10.96 -12.11
N PRO A 105 -0.91 -10.74 -10.77
CA PRO A 105 -2.15 -10.46 -10.07
C PRO A 105 -2.72 -9.08 -10.41
N LEU A 106 -4.03 -8.93 -10.18
CA LEU A 106 -4.67 -7.64 -10.07
C LEU A 106 -4.58 -7.23 -8.61
N ILE A 107 -4.10 -6.01 -8.37
CA ILE A 107 -3.97 -5.49 -7.02
C ILE A 107 -4.76 -4.19 -6.89
N PHE A 108 -5.28 -3.96 -5.70
CA PHE A 108 -5.77 -2.67 -5.28
C PHE A 108 -4.79 -2.08 -4.27
N VAL A 109 -4.36 -0.84 -4.52
CA VAL A 109 -3.38 -0.13 -3.70
C VAL A 109 -4.03 1.08 -3.06
N GLU A 110 -3.87 1.17 -1.75
CA GLU A 110 -4.19 2.36 -0.97
C GLU A 110 -2.87 3.04 -0.59
N VAL A 111 -2.76 4.33 -0.91
CA VAL A 111 -1.56 5.11 -0.65
C VAL A 111 -1.79 5.98 0.57
N TYR A 112 -0.87 5.91 1.53
CA TYR A 112 -0.82 6.76 2.71
C TYR A 112 0.46 7.61 2.66
N PRO A 113 0.61 8.65 3.50
CA PRO A 113 1.77 9.54 3.45
C PRO A 113 3.14 8.83 3.58
N THR A 114 3.19 7.72 4.32
CA THR A 114 4.44 7.01 4.65
C THR A 114 4.43 5.51 4.33
N TYR A 115 3.28 4.94 3.97
CA TYR A 115 3.12 3.51 3.67
C TYR A 115 2.08 3.30 2.57
N VAL A 116 1.98 2.07 2.09
CA VAL A 116 0.88 1.66 1.19
C VAL A 116 0.19 0.44 1.78
N VAL A 117 -1.04 0.17 1.38
CA VAL A 117 -1.70 -1.11 1.66
C VAL A 117 -2.03 -1.74 0.33
N ILE A 118 -1.73 -3.04 0.18
CA ILE A 118 -1.96 -3.77 -1.06
C ILE A 118 -2.92 -4.92 -0.75
N THR A 119 -3.97 -5.02 -1.56
CA THR A 119 -4.98 -6.09 -1.49
C THR A 119 -5.08 -6.80 -2.82
N MET A 120 -5.09 -8.14 -2.82
CA MET A 120 -5.31 -8.94 -4.04
C MET A 120 -6.78 -8.84 -4.50
N LYS A 121 -7.02 -8.89 -5.80
CA LYS A 121 -8.34 -8.79 -6.43
C LYS A 121 -8.62 -9.92 -7.41
#